data_AF-M7WL49-F1
#
_entry.id   AF-M7WL49-F1
#
_cell.length_a   1.000
_cell.length_b   1.000
_cell.length_c   1.000
_cell.angle_alpha   90.00
_cell.angle_beta   90.00
_cell.angle_gamma   90.00
#
_symmetry.space_group_name_H-M   'P 1'
#
loop_
_entity.id
_entity.type
_entity.pdbx_description
1 polymer ?
#
loop_
_entity_poly.entity_id
_entity_poly.type
_entity_poly.pdbx_seq_one_letter_code
_entity_poly.pdbx_strand_id
1 'polypeptide(L)'
;MDTQTMGECLVCGEETKNRCSACAKAGIDLFFCSPEHQKFVWYAHRLFCGRGTANPPLLPNLSAEELDSARQRRSNPLFGVSGDEEASRCIIDYLSGSSGPCSPPLQNVACVLAYIRATRWCDPTTDLEELSRRPFPAFIVDHVSKLLWSFTACLTSVGTLPDEIIETSWWSPLFHRLLILSALVEKTLDDCTPKHIEWVAGAYQRLREWLKSGLGTGNASLGRSLDLAMIRTTQLDMLCGAEDPFHSKHRTASTD
;
A
#
# COMPACT_ATOMS: atom_id res chain seq x y z
N MET A 1 -29.83 15.98 -14.02
CA MET A 1 -28.68 15.80 -14.91
C MET A 1 -27.58 15.21 -14.04
N ASP A 2 -27.24 13.94 -14.24
CA ASP A 2 -26.13 13.32 -13.50
C ASP A 2 -24.83 13.99 -13.97
N THR A 3 -24.24 14.80 -13.11
CA THR A 3 -22.90 15.36 -13.34
C THR A 3 -21.93 14.20 -13.33
N GLN A 4 -21.52 13.75 -14.51
CA GLN A 4 -20.65 12.59 -14.65
C GLN A 4 -19.26 12.93 -14.09
N THR A 5 -18.91 12.33 -12.96
CA THR A 5 -17.60 12.51 -12.29
C THR A 5 -16.47 12.12 -13.26
N MET A 6 -15.53 13.04 -13.48
CA MET A 6 -14.29 12.78 -14.20
C MET A 6 -13.17 12.46 -13.21
N GLY A 7 -12.20 11.67 -13.64
CA GLY A 7 -11.01 11.36 -12.86
C GLY A 7 -9.88 10.83 -13.74
N GLU A 8 -8.69 10.70 -13.16
CA GLU A 8 -7.49 10.27 -13.86
C GLU A 8 -7.36 8.75 -13.88
N CYS A 9 -6.94 8.19 -15.01
CA CYS A 9 -6.64 6.77 -15.12
C CYS A 9 -5.55 6.37 -14.12
N LEU A 10 -5.82 5.35 -13.31
CA LEU A 10 -4.86 4.88 -12.29
C LEU A 10 -3.57 4.30 -12.90
N VAL A 11 -3.57 3.92 -14.18
CA VAL A 11 -2.41 3.42 -14.92
C VAL A 11 -1.62 4.57 -15.56
N CYS A 12 -2.19 5.24 -16.57
CA CYS A 12 -1.47 6.24 -17.35
C CYS A 12 -1.66 7.70 -16.89
N GLY A 13 -2.69 8.00 -16.09
CA GLY A 13 -3.02 9.36 -15.66
C GLY A 13 -3.94 10.15 -16.59
N GLU A 14 -4.28 9.61 -17.77
CA GLU A 14 -5.19 10.28 -18.70
C GLU A 14 -6.58 10.49 -18.09
N GLU A 15 -7.16 11.68 -18.29
CA GLU A 15 -8.51 12.00 -17.82
C GLU A 15 -9.56 11.09 -18.48
N THR A 16 -10.51 10.62 -17.68
CA THR A 16 -11.56 9.75 -18.17
C THR A 16 -12.83 9.82 -17.33
N LYS A 17 -13.93 9.37 -17.92
CA LYS A 17 -15.22 9.14 -17.26
C LYS A 17 -15.47 7.65 -16.99
N ASN A 18 -14.57 6.80 -17.48
CA ASN A 18 -14.69 5.35 -17.39
C ASN A 18 -14.23 4.91 -15.99
N ARG A 19 -15.14 4.26 -15.26
CA ARG A 19 -14.90 3.75 -13.92
C ARG A 19 -15.17 2.26 -13.81
N CYS A 20 -14.48 1.60 -12.89
CA CYS A 20 -14.79 0.20 -12.55
C CYS A 20 -16.22 0.11 -12.01
N SER A 21 -17.12 -0.52 -12.75
CA SER A 21 -18.54 -0.59 -12.42
C SER A 21 -18.81 -1.32 -11.09
N ALA A 22 -18.00 -2.31 -10.75
CA ALA A 22 -18.13 -3.06 -9.50
C ALA A 22 -17.70 -2.24 -8.27
N CYS A 23 -16.60 -1.47 -8.36
CA CYS A 23 -16.18 -0.56 -7.30
C CYS A 23 -17.10 0.65 -7.16
N ALA A 24 -17.63 1.18 -8.27
CA ALA A 24 -18.60 2.27 -8.25
C ALA A 24 -19.87 1.87 -7.47
N LYS A 25 -20.35 0.63 -7.63
CA LYS A 25 -21.47 0.09 -6.84
C LYS A 25 -21.14 -0.07 -5.34
N ALA A 26 -19.86 -0.16 -4.99
CA ALA A 26 -19.38 -0.17 -3.61
C ALA A 26 -19.06 1.25 -3.08
N GLY A 27 -19.38 2.30 -3.84
CA GLY A 27 -19.18 3.69 -3.44
C GLY A 27 -17.76 4.21 -3.67
N ILE A 28 -16.95 3.55 -4.51
CA ILE A 28 -15.58 3.97 -4.81
C ILE A 28 -15.43 4.20 -6.32
N ASP A 29 -14.96 5.38 -6.69
CA ASP A 29 -14.64 5.72 -8.07
C ASP A 29 -13.16 5.39 -8.37
N LEU A 30 -12.94 4.33 -9.14
CA LEU A 30 -11.62 3.96 -9.68
C LEU A 30 -11.67 4.08 -11.20
N PHE A 31 -10.77 4.90 -11.76
CA PHE A 31 -10.83 5.31 -13.16
C PHE A 31 -9.81 4.57 -14.02
N PHE A 32 -10.23 4.16 -15.22
CA PHE A 32 -9.41 3.51 -16.24
C PHE A 32 -9.78 4.07 -17.61
N CYS A 33 -8.85 4.71 -18.32
CA CYS A 33 -9.21 5.35 -19.60
C CYS A 33 -9.61 4.35 -20.68
N SER A 34 -9.15 3.10 -20.58
CA SER A 34 -9.49 2.02 -21.52
C SER A 34 -9.61 0.64 -20.85
N PRO A 35 -10.31 -0.32 -21.47
CA PRO A 35 -10.37 -1.71 -21.01
C PRO A 35 -8.99 -2.38 -20.94
N GLU A 36 -8.05 -1.98 -21.79
CA GLU A 36 -6.67 -2.50 -21.80
C GLU A 36 -5.96 -2.14 -20.50
N HIS A 37 -6.04 -0.90 -20.03
CA HIS A 37 -5.46 -0.49 -18.75
C HIS A 37 -6.13 -1.19 -17.57
N GLN A 38 -7.44 -1.39 -17.60
CA GLN A 38 -8.11 -2.17 -16.56
C GLN A 38 -7.64 -3.63 -16.57
N LYS A 39 -7.57 -4.26 -17.75
CA LYS A 39 -7.11 -5.65 -17.93
C LYS A 39 -5.66 -5.83 -17.48
N PHE A 40 -4.80 -4.84 -17.74
CA PHE A 40 -3.39 -4.86 -17.35
C PHE A 40 -3.19 -5.11 -15.86
N VAL A 41 -4.01 -4.46 -15.02
CA VAL A 41 -3.95 -4.57 -13.55
C VAL A 41 -5.06 -5.45 -12.96
N TRP A 42 -5.91 -6.05 -13.80
CA TRP A 42 -7.10 -6.80 -13.37
C TRP A 42 -6.75 -7.98 -12.47
N TYR A 43 -5.64 -8.66 -12.74
CA TYR A 43 -5.21 -9.84 -11.98
C TYR A 43 -5.05 -9.54 -10.49
N ALA A 44 -4.55 -8.34 -10.15
CA ALA A 44 -4.46 -7.83 -8.79
C ALA A 44 -5.76 -7.17 -8.33
N HIS A 45 -6.34 -6.29 -9.16
CA HIS A 45 -7.55 -5.52 -8.80
C HIS A 45 -8.73 -6.43 -8.40
N ARG A 46 -8.93 -7.56 -9.11
CA ARG A 46 -10.03 -8.50 -8.86
C ARG A 46 -10.04 -9.10 -7.46
N LEU A 47 -8.89 -9.13 -6.76
CA LEU A 47 -8.79 -9.65 -5.39
C LEU A 47 -9.62 -8.83 -4.40
N PHE A 48 -9.79 -7.53 -4.68
CA PHE A 48 -10.46 -6.58 -3.80
C PHE A 48 -11.57 -5.81 -4.56
N CYS A 49 -11.98 -6.30 -5.72
CA CYS A 49 -13.00 -5.66 -6.54
C CYS A 49 -14.39 -6.22 -6.21
N GLY A 50 -15.39 -5.34 -6.14
CA GLY A 50 -16.80 -5.71 -6.03
C GLY A 50 -17.39 -5.65 -4.63
N ARG A 51 -18.63 -6.16 -4.53
CA ARG A 51 -19.45 -6.02 -3.33
C ARG A 51 -18.87 -6.83 -2.18
N GLY A 52 -18.68 -6.18 -1.03
CA GLY A 52 -18.17 -6.81 0.19
C GLY A 52 -16.64 -6.89 0.29
N THR A 53 -15.91 -6.59 -0.78
CA THR A 53 -14.44 -6.62 -0.80
C THR A 53 -13.81 -5.29 -1.24
N ALA A 54 -14.54 -4.44 -1.97
CA ALA A 54 -14.00 -3.16 -2.40
C ALA A 54 -14.05 -2.07 -1.33
N ASN A 55 -15.03 -2.12 -0.42
CA ASN A 55 -15.26 -1.08 0.59
C ASN A 55 -15.91 -1.66 1.88
N PRO A 56 -15.16 -1.80 2.99
CA PRO A 56 -13.72 -1.63 3.10
C PRO A 56 -12.97 -2.85 2.52
N PRO A 57 -11.80 -2.65 1.86
CA PRO A 57 -10.92 -3.74 1.51
C PRO A 57 -10.20 -4.28 2.73
N LEU A 58 -10.09 -5.61 2.80
CA LEU A 58 -9.43 -6.34 3.87
C LEU A 58 -8.32 -7.20 3.28
N LEU A 59 -7.11 -7.06 3.82
CA LEU A 59 -6.03 -7.98 3.47
C LEU A 59 -6.43 -9.43 3.81
N PRO A 60 -5.99 -10.41 3.01
CA PRO A 60 -6.19 -11.82 3.34
C PRO A 60 -5.60 -12.13 4.72
N ASN A 61 -6.22 -13.06 5.45
CA ASN A 61 -5.66 -13.61 6.68
C ASN A 61 -4.24 -14.16 6.45
N LEU A 62 -3.45 -14.22 7.52
CA LEU A 62 -2.10 -14.79 7.45
C LEU A 62 -2.18 -16.28 7.14
N SER A 63 -1.30 -16.77 6.28
CA SER A 63 -1.08 -18.21 6.09
C SER A 63 -0.40 -18.83 7.32
N ALA A 64 -0.41 -20.16 7.43
CA ALA A 64 0.32 -20.86 8.50
C ALA A 64 1.82 -20.51 8.49
N GLU A 65 2.43 -20.44 7.30
CA GLU A 65 3.84 -20.04 7.13
C GLU A 65 4.07 -18.59 7.58
N GLU A 66 3.15 -17.68 7.27
CA GLU A 66 3.23 -16.28 7.71
C GLU A 66 3.13 -16.18 9.23
N LEU A 67 2.25 -16.95 9.87
CA LEU A 67 2.11 -17.01 11.32
C LEU A 67 3.37 -17.58 11.98
N ASP A 68 3.94 -18.67 11.45
CA ASP A 68 5.17 -19.26 11.97
C ASP A 68 6.35 -18.30 11.83
N SER A 69 6.48 -17.64 10.67
CA SER A 69 7.46 -16.59 10.46
C SER A 69 7.27 -15.42 11.44
N ALA A 70 6.04 -15.01 11.71
CA ALA A 70 5.74 -13.96 12.69
C ALA A 70 6.14 -14.38 14.12
N ARG A 71 5.90 -15.64 14.51
CA ARG A 71 6.31 -16.18 15.82
C ARG A 71 7.82 -16.15 16.00
N GLN A 72 8.57 -16.52 14.96
CA GLN A 72 10.05 -16.51 14.98
C GLN A 72 10.60 -15.07 15.11
N ARG A 73 9.90 -14.09 14.55
CA ARG A 73 10.32 -12.68 14.53
C ARG A 73 9.64 -11.83 15.60
N ARG A 74 8.96 -12.42 16.58
CA ARG A 74 8.18 -11.71 17.62
C ARG A 74 9.02 -10.74 18.46
N SER A 75 10.32 -11.00 18.60
CA SER A 75 11.27 -10.14 19.32
C SER A 75 11.86 -9.02 18.44
N ASN A 76 11.43 -8.88 17.18
CA ASN A 76 11.95 -7.84 16.30
C ASN A 76 11.44 -6.45 16.77
N PRO A 77 12.33 -5.50 17.11
CA PRO A 77 11.94 -4.19 17.63
C PRO A 77 11.13 -3.33 16.67
N LEU A 78 10.99 -3.75 15.41
CA LEU A 78 10.02 -3.14 14.49
C LEU A 78 8.58 -3.21 15.02
N PHE A 79 8.27 -4.04 16.04
CA PHE A 79 6.97 -4.07 16.76
C PHE A 79 6.73 -2.78 17.60
N GLY A 80 7.35 -1.67 17.19
CA GLY A 80 7.48 -0.39 17.86
C GLY A 80 6.20 0.43 18.03
N VAL A 81 5.05 -0.22 18.15
CA VAL A 81 3.89 0.39 18.82
C VAL A 81 3.96 0.14 20.34
N SER A 82 4.73 -0.84 20.81
CA SER A 82 4.95 -1.01 22.27
C SER A 82 6.27 -1.65 22.69
N GLY A 83 7.04 -2.30 21.80
CA GLY A 83 8.22 -3.08 22.21
C GLY A 83 7.89 -4.22 23.20
N ASP A 84 6.60 -4.52 23.35
CA ASP A 84 6.09 -5.49 24.29
C ASP A 84 5.93 -6.84 23.59
N GLU A 85 6.81 -7.78 23.93
CA GLU A 85 6.76 -9.14 23.40
C GLU A 85 5.45 -9.85 23.75
N GLU A 86 4.83 -9.52 24.89
CA GLU A 86 3.57 -10.09 25.33
C GLU A 86 2.40 -9.63 24.45
N ALA A 87 2.36 -8.34 24.14
CA ALA A 87 1.38 -7.79 23.20
C ALA A 87 1.53 -8.44 21.81
N SER A 88 2.76 -8.59 21.34
CA SER A 88 3.06 -9.22 20.05
C SER A 88 2.62 -10.68 20.00
N ARG A 89 2.83 -11.44 21.10
CA ARG A 89 2.32 -12.81 21.24
C ARG A 89 0.79 -12.86 21.21
N CYS A 90 0.12 -12.02 21.99
CA CYS A 90 -1.35 -11.96 22.04
C CYS A 90 -1.96 -11.67 20.66
N ILE A 91 -1.34 -10.76 19.89
CA ILE A 91 -1.77 -10.44 18.53
C ILE A 91 -1.63 -11.66 17.61
N ILE A 92 -0.50 -12.36 17.64
CA ILE A 92 -0.27 -13.54 16.81
C ILE A 92 -1.25 -14.67 17.16
N ASP A 93 -1.49 -14.89 18.45
CA ASP A 93 -2.43 -15.91 18.91
C ASP A 93 -3.88 -15.56 18.51
N TYR A 94 -4.27 -14.29 18.61
CA TYR A 94 -5.57 -13.81 18.11
C TYR A 94 -5.72 -14.07 16.60
N LEU A 95 -4.71 -13.70 15.79
CA LEU A 95 -4.73 -13.91 14.34
C LEU A 95 -4.67 -15.39 13.94
N SER A 96 -4.17 -16.25 14.83
CA SER A 96 -4.18 -17.71 14.65
C SER A 96 -5.53 -18.35 14.98
N GLY A 97 -6.49 -17.59 15.54
CA GLY A 97 -7.74 -18.12 16.08
C GLY A 97 -7.60 -18.80 17.44
N SER A 98 -6.46 -18.62 18.12
CA SER A 98 -6.15 -19.23 19.42
C SER A 98 -6.57 -18.36 20.61
N SER A 99 -7.30 -17.27 20.39
CA SER A 99 -7.65 -16.33 21.46
C SER A 99 -8.52 -16.98 22.54
N GLY A 100 -8.02 -16.94 23.78
CA GLY A 100 -8.85 -17.20 24.96
C GLY A 100 -9.96 -16.15 25.11
N PRO A 101 -10.99 -16.40 25.93
CA PRO A 101 -12.22 -15.61 26.00
C PRO A 101 -12.11 -14.16 26.53
N CYS A 102 -10.91 -13.61 26.76
CA CYS A 102 -10.73 -12.35 27.50
C CYS A 102 -10.03 -11.20 26.73
N SER A 103 -9.70 -11.34 25.45
CA SER A 103 -9.07 -10.24 24.70
C SER A 103 -10.12 -9.41 23.95
N PRO A 104 -10.10 -8.07 24.05
CA PRO A 104 -10.94 -7.22 23.21
C PRO A 104 -10.62 -7.48 21.72
N PRO A 105 -11.58 -7.25 20.81
CA PRO A 105 -11.34 -7.40 19.39
C PRO A 105 -10.17 -6.52 18.96
N LEU A 106 -9.27 -7.09 18.16
CA LEU A 106 -8.11 -6.38 17.65
C LEU A 106 -8.58 -5.24 16.74
N GLN A 107 -8.29 -4.00 17.14
CA GLN A 107 -8.55 -2.83 16.31
C GLN A 107 -7.56 -2.78 15.15
N ASN A 108 -7.97 -2.20 14.02
CA ASN A 108 -7.14 -2.01 12.83
C ASN A 108 -6.43 -3.30 12.35
N VAL A 109 -7.14 -4.44 12.33
CA VAL A 109 -6.60 -5.74 11.87
C VAL A 109 -5.85 -5.61 10.54
N ALA A 110 -6.35 -4.80 9.60
CA ALA A 110 -5.68 -4.58 8.32
C ALA A 110 -4.27 -3.96 8.48
N CYS A 111 -4.08 -2.99 9.39
CA CYS A 111 -2.76 -2.44 9.69
C CYS A 111 -1.86 -3.46 10.35
N VAL A 112 -2.39 -4.29 11.26
CA VAL A 112 -1.63 -5.34 11.93
C VAL A 112 -1.17 -6.41 10.93
N LEU A 113 -2.06 -6.84 10.03
CA LEU A 113 -1.72 -7.76 8.95
C LEU A 113 -0.64 -7.17 8.01
N ALA A 114 -0.82 -5.91 7.60
CA ALA A 114 0.15 -5.20 6.77
C ALA A 114 1.52 -5.13 7.46
N TYR A 115 1.52 -4.82 8.75
CA TYR A 115 2.72 -4.75 9.58
C TYR A 115 3.45 -6.10 9.69
N ILE A 116 2.74 -7.20 10.00
CA ILE A 116 3.34 -8.54 10.12
C ILE A 116 3.97 -8.99 8.79
N ARG A 117 3.35 -8.65 7.66
CA ARG A 117 3.91 -8.90 6.33
C ARG A 117 5.09 -7.99 6.02
N ALA A 118 4.99 -6.69 6.33
CA ALA A 118 6.03 -5.71 6.07
C ALA A 118 7.35 -6.07 6.79
N THR A 119 7.28 -6.59 8.02
CA THR A 119 8.47 -7.00 8.76
C THR A 119 9.26 -8.12 8.06
N ARG A 120 8.64 -8.91 7.15
CA ARG A 120 9.36 -9.94 6.36
C ARG A 120 10.38 -9.29 5.43
N TRP A 121 10.12 -8.07 4.99
CA TRP A 121 11.01 -7.29 4.13
C TRP A 121 12.17 -6.66 4.87
N CYS A 122 12.08 -6.57 6.19
CA CYS A 122 13.12 -6.00 7.04
C CYS A 122 14.01 -7.08 7.68
N ASP A 123 13.70 -8.35 7.44
CA ASP A 123 14.53 -9.44 7.90
C ASP A 123 15.78 -9.54 7.01
N PRO A 124 16.98 -9.27 7.55
CA PRO A 124 18.22 -9.30 6.78
C PRO A 124 18.56 -10.71 6.25
N THR A 125 17.90 -11.75 6.75
CA THR A 125 18.05 -13.13 6.26
C THR A 125 17.12 -13.43 5.08
N THR A 126 16.12 -12.59 4.82
CA THR A 126 15.20 -12.80 3.72
C THR A 126 15.84 -12.37 2.41
N ASP A 127 15.98 -13.32 1.48
CA ASP A 127 16.46 -13.06 0.14
C ASP A 127 15.45 -12.19 -0.64
N LEU A 128 15.87 -10.99 -1.03
CA LEU A 128 15.05 -10.06 -1.80
C LEU A 128 14.71 -10.63 -3.19
N GLU A 129 15.57 -11.48 -3.77
CA GLU A 129 15.25 -12.19 -5.01
C GLU A 129 14.12 -13.19 -4.78
N GLU A 130 14.12 -13.91 -3.65
CA GLU A 130 13.08 -14.87 -3.31
C GLU A 130 11.72 -14.19 -3.11
N LEU A 131 11.68 -13.04 -2.41
CA LEU A 131 10.46 -12.24 -2.26
C LEU A 131 9.91 -11.76 -3.61
N SER A 132 10.80 -11.39 -4.52
CA SER A 132 10.44 -10.91 -5.86
C SER A 132 9.98 -12.05 -6.79
N ARG A 133 10.35 -13.30 -6.50
CA ARG A 133 9.94 -14.51 -7.25
C ARG A 133 8.67 -15.16 -6.71
N ARG A 134 8.04 -14.60 -5.67
CA ARG A 134 6.86 -15.21 -5.07
C ARG A 134 5.70 -15.29 -6.06
N PRO A 135 5.01 -16.44 -6.12
CA PRO A 135 3.89 -16.61 -7.03
C PRO A 135 2.77 -15.65 -6.68
N PHE A 136 2.06 -15.16 -7.70
CA PHE A 136 0.81 -14.44 -7.52
C PHE A 136 -0.15 -15.26 -6.62
N PRO A 137 -0.85 -14.63 -5.65
CA PRO A 137 -0.94 -13.19 -5.36
C PRO A 137 0.04 -12.68 -4.29
N ALA A 138 1.03 -13.46 -3.86
CA ALA A 138 1.83 -13.15 -2.68
C ALA A 138 2.64 -11.85 -2.84
N PHE A 139 3.27 -11.61 -4.00
CA PHE A 139 4.00 -10.37 -4.25
C PHE A 139 3.12 -9.12 -4.05
N ILE A 140 1.93 -9.10 -4.65
CA ILE A 140 0.98 -7.97 -4.53
C ILE A 140 0.62 -7.72 -3.08
N VAL A 141 0.23 -8.78 -2.36
CA VAL A 141 -0.20 -8.66 -0.95
C VAL A 141 0.95 -8.16 -0.08
N ASP A 142 2.16 -8.69 -0.29
CA ASP A 142 3.35 -8.30 0.46
C ASP A 142 3.79 -6.86 0.15
N HIS A 143 3.75 -6.44 -1.12
CA HIS A 143 4.13 -5.09 -1.54
C HIS A 143 3.12 -4.04 -1.05
N VAL A 144 1.82 -4.31 -1.18
CA VAL A 144 0.75 -3.45 -0.59
C VAL A 144 0.93 -3.35 0.93
N SER A 145 1.21 -4.47 1.60
CA SER A 145 1.45 -4.50 3.05
C SER A 145 2.63 -3.62 3.46
N LYS A 146 3.74 -3.68 2.70
CA LYS A 146 4.91 -2.82 2.93
C LYS A 146 4.58 -1.33 2.76
N LEU A 147 3.86 -0.96 1.69
CA LEU A 147 3.45 0.42 1.44
C LEU A 147 2.49 0.93 2.52
N LEU A 148 1.50 0.12 2.92
CA LEU A 148 0.57 0.42 4.00
C LEU A 148 1.28 0.59 5.34
N TRP A 149 2.27 -0.25 5.63
CA TRP A 149 3.08 -0.10 6.84
C TRP A 149 3.82 1.23 6.85
N SER A 150 4.52 1.61 5.78
CA SER A 150 5.23 2.90 5.72
C SER A 150 4.28 4.08 5.90
N PHE A 151 3.08 4.01 5.29
CA PHE A 151 2.04 5.02 5.45
C PHE A 151 1.55 5.11 6.91
N THR A 152 1.14 3.99 7.49
CA THR A 152 0.58 3.94 8.85
C THR A 152 1.62 4.30 9.91
N ALA A 153 2.87 3.82 9.77
CA ALA A 153 3.97 4.19 10.67
C ALA A 153 4.21 5.70 10.69
N CYS A 154 4.09 6.37 9.54
CA CYS A 154 4.20 7.83 9.47
C CYS A 154 3.03 8.53 10.17
N LEU A 155 1.79 8.09 9.98
CA LEU A 155 0.64 8.67 10.69
C LEU A 155 0.72 8.42 12.21
N THR A 156 1.20 7.26 12.63
CA THR A 156 1.41 6.94 14.04
C THR A 156 2.48 7.85 14.66
N SER A 157 3.62 8.04 13.99
CA SER A 157 4.73 8.84 14.55
C SER A 157 4.39 10.31 14.78
N VAL A 158 3.39 10.82 14.07
CA VAL A 158 2.87 12.19 14.22
C VAL A 158 1.52 12.26 14.94
N GLY A 159 1.02 11.13 15.46
CA GLY A 159 -0.21 11.07 16.25
C GLY A 159 -1.50 11.40 15.48
N THR A 160 -1.54 11.09 14.17
CA THR A 160 -2.70 11.36 13.30
C THR A 160 -3.37 10.10 12.76
N LEU A 161 -2.89 8.91 13.13
CA LEU A 161 -3.54 7.64 12.78
C LEU A 161 -4.89 7.52 13.53
N PRO A 162 -6.03 7.36 12.84
CA PRO A 162 -7.31 7.16 13.51
C PRO A 162 -7.43 5.79 14.18
N ASP A 163 -8.22 5.70 15.25
CA ASP A 163 -8.48 4.45 15.98
C ASP A 163 -9.18 3.40 15.11
N GLU A 164 -10.07 3.82 14.19
CA GLU A 164 -10.78 2.95 13.26
C GLU A 164 -10.46 3.35 11.81
N ILE A 165 -9.30 2.94 11.33
CA ILE A 165 -8.80 3.36 10.01
C ILE A 165 -9.73 2.93 8.87
N ILE A 166 -10.35 1.76 8.99
CA ILE A 166 -11.17 1.15 7.93
C ILE A 166 -12.48 1.91 7.70
N GLU A 167 -12.93 2.68 8.69
CA GLU A 167 -14.14 3.51 8.63
C GLU A 167 -13.86 4.88 8.01
N THR A 168 -12.60 5.20 7.73
CA THR A 168 -12.24 6.47 7.10
C THR A 168 -12.60 6.46 5.62
N SER A 169 -13.07 7.61 5.11
CA SER A 169 -13.46 7.76 3.69
C SER A 169 -12.30 7.55 2.71
N TRP A 170 -11.06 7.66 3.18
CA TRP A 170 -9.86 7.54 2.37
C TRP A 170 -9.22 6.15 2.39
N TRP A 171 -9.59 5.26 3.32
CA TRP A 171 -8.98 3.93 3.44
C TRP A 171 -9.10 3.12 2.15
N SER A 172 -10.33 2.94 1.66
CA SER A 172 -10.57 2.12 0.48
C SER A 172 -9.93 2.73 -0.78
N PRO A 173 -10.06 4.05 -1.06
CA PRO A 173 -9.30 4.68 -2.14
C PRO A 173 -7.78 4.51 -2.04
N LEU A 174 -7.20 4.67 -0.85
CA LEU A 174 -5.77 4.46 -0.62
C LEU A 174 -5.38 3.03 -0.97
N PHE A 175 -6.06 2.06 -0.38
CA PHE A 175 -5.79 0.64 -0.57
C PHE A 175 -5.82 0.26 -2.06
N HIS A 176 -6.85 0.70 -2.80
CA HIS A 176 -6.94 0.44 -4.23
C HIS A 176 -5.80 1.10 -5.02
N ARG A 177 -5.41 2.33 -4.69
CA ARG A 177 -4.25 2.98 -5.35
C ARG A 177 -2.95 2.23 -5.09
N LEU A 178 -2.72 1.77 -3.86
CA LEU A 178 -1.57 0.94 -3.52
C LEU A 178 -1.59 -0.38 -4.28
N LEU A 179 -2.74 -1.04 -4.35
CA LEU A 179 -2.94 -2.29 -5.09
C LEU A 179 -2.62 -2.13 -6.59
N ILE A 180 -3.13 -1.07 -7.22
CA ILE A 180 -2.85 -0.80 -8.63
C ILE A 180 -1.37 -0.48 -8.82
N LEU A 181 -0.77 0.34 -7.95
CA LEU A 181 0.67 0.63 -8.01
C LEU A 181 1.51 -0.64 -7.89
N SER A 182 1.21 -1.53 -6.93
CA SER A 182 1.88 -2.81 -6.77
C SER A 182 1.75 -3.69 -8.01
N ALA A 183 0.59 -3.70 -8.66
CA ALA A 183 0.37 -4.43 -9.89
C ALA A 183 1.17 -3.90 -11.08
N LEU A 184 1.34 -2.57 -11.16
CA LEU A 184 2.21 -1.94 -12.15
C LEU A 184 3.68 -2.28 -11.88
N VAL A 185 4.11 -2.21 -10.62
CA VAL A 185 5.48 -2.56 -10.21
C VAL A 185 5.80 -4.01 -10.57
N GLU A 186 4.94 -4.97 -10.21
CA GLU A 186 5.14 -6.39 -10.55
C GLU A 186 5.31 -6.59 -12.05
N LYS A 187 4.40 -6.02 -12.85
CA LYS A 187 4.43 -6.15 -14.31
C LYS A 187 5.67 -5.49 -14.93
N THR A 188 6.09 -4.36 -14.38
CA THR A 188 7.28 -3.65 -14.87
C THR A 188 8.55 -4.40 -14.51
N LEU A 189 8.62 -5.07 -13.35
CA LEU A 189 9.76 -5.91 -12.99
C LEU A 189 9.85 -7.17 -13.87
N ASP A 190 8.73 -7.66 -14.38
CA ASP A 190 8.65 -8.84 -15.26
C ASP A 190 9.18 -8.54 -16.68
N ASP A 191 8.80 -7.40 -17.26
CA ASP A 191 9.12 -7.09 -18.67
C ASP A 191 10.06 -5.89 -18.91
N CYS A 192 10.29 -5.05 -17.90
CA CYS A 192 11.15 -3.86 -17.94
C CYS A 192 10.89 -2.93 -19.13
N THR A 193 9.66 -2.86 -19.66
CA THR A 193 9.41 -2.00 -20.82
C THR A 193 9.44 -0.51 -20.42
N PRO A 194 10.02 0.38 -21.25
CA PRO A 194 10.07 1.82 -20.95
C PRO A 194 8.70 2.43 -20.65
N LYS A 195 7.66 1.95 -21.34
CA LYS A 195 6.28 2.39 -21.14
C LYS A 195 5.74 2.01 -19.76
N HIS A 196 6.02 0.80 -19.27
CA HIS A 196 5.57 0.38 -17.94
C HIS A 196 6.33 1.10 -16.83
N ILE A 197 7.62 1.39 -17.05
CA ILE A 197 8.42 2.24 -16.16
C ILE A 197 7.78 3.63 -16.04
N GLU A 198 7.42 4.25 -17.17
CA GLU A 198 6.71 5.54 -17.18
C GLU A 198 5.37 5.46 -16.43
N TRP A 199 4.60 4.39 -16.62
CA TRP A 199 3.34 4.19 -15.89
C TRP A 199 3.54 4.06 -14.38
N VAL A 200 4.54 3.31 -13.93
CA VAL A 200 4.88 3.19 -12.50
C VAL A 200 5.26 4.55 -11.93
N ALA A 201 6.16 5.27 -12.61
CA ALA A 201 6.61 6.60 -12.17
C ALA A 201 5.44 7.59 -12.08
N GLY A 202 4.60 7.64 -13.12
CA GLY A 202 3.42 8.50 -13.15
C GLY A 202 2.38 8.13 -12.08
N ALA A 203 2.07 6.85 -11.90
CA ALA A 203 1.13 6.39 -10.89
C ALA A 203 1.65 6.68 -9.47
N TYR A 204 2.94 6.48 -9.23
CA TYR A 204 3.58 6.80 -7.97
C TYR A 204 3.54 8.30 -7.68
N GLN A 205 3.85 9.15 -8.66
CA GLN A 205 3.79 10.61 -8.50
C GLN A 205 2.37 11.09 -8.17
N ARG A 206 1.36 10.62 -8.90
CA ARG A 206 -0.04 10.95 -8.62
C ARG A 206 -0.49 10.49 -7.24
N LEU A 207 -0.04 9.31 -6.79
CA LEU A 207 -0.28 8.85 -5.42
C LEU A 207 0.31 9.84 -4.43
N ARG A 208 1.58 10.27 -4.59
CA ARG A 208 2.22 11.24 -3.69
C ARG A 208 1.48 12.57 -3.62
N GLU A 209 1.07 13.10 -4.77
CA GLU A 209 0.29 14.35 -4.84
C GLU A 209 -1.05 14.21 -4.12
N TRP A 210 -1.74 13.09 -4.32
CA TRP A 210 -2.98 12.79 -3.61
C TRP A 210 -2.78 12.66 -2.09
N LEU A 211 -1.71 12.00 -1.64
CA LEU A 211 -1.35 11.93 -0.22
C LEU A 211 -1.10 13.33 0.37
N LYS A 212 -0.32 14.17 -0.32
CA LYS A 212 -0.02 15.57 0.08
C LYS A 212 -1.27 16.43 0.16
N SER A 213 -2.28 16.15 -0.68
CA SER A 213 -3.59 16.81 -0.63
C SER A 213 -4.45 16.43 0.59
N GLY A 214 -3.97 15.52 1.45
CA GLY A 214 -4.72 14.98 2.57
C GLY A 214 -5.71 13.91 2.13
N LEU A 215 -5.33 13.04 1.19
CA LEU A 215 -6.11 11.87 0.77
C LEU A 215 -7.49 12.20 0.20
N GLY A 216 -7.64 13.38 -0.42
CA GLY A 216 -8.93 13.85 -0.93
C GLY A 216 -9.93 14.28 0.16
N THR A 217 -9.53 14.31 1.44
CA THR A 217 -10.38 14.82 2.54
C THR A 217 -10.29 16.33 2.72
N GLY A 218 -9.27 16.97 2.13
CA GLY A 218 -8.94 18.37 2.40
C GLY A 218 -8.33 18.61 3.79
N ASN A 219 -8.06 17.57 4.57
CA ASN A 219 -7.43 17.70 5.88
C ASN A 219 -5.94 18.05 5.74
N ALA A 220 -5.63 19.33 5.94
CA ALA A 220 -4.26 19.84 5.85
C ALA A 220 -3.29 19.19 6.87
N SER A 221 -3.79 18.69 8.01
CA SER A 221 -2.95 17.97 8.97
C SER A 221 -2.48 16.64 8.40
N LEU A 222 -3.38 15.87 7.79
CA LEU A 222 -3.02 14.64 7.07
C LEU A 222 -2.06 14.94 5.93
N GLY A 223 -2.32 15.99 5.14
CA GLY A 223 -1.44 16.40 4.06
C GLY A 223 -0.01 16.70 4.51
N ARG A 224 0.17 17.47 5.61
CA ARG A 224 1.50 17.77 6.18
C ARG A 224 2.19 16.52 6.73
N SER A 225 1.47 15.68 7.45
CA SER A 225 2.00 14.40 7.95
C SER A 225 2.51 13.53 6.81
N LEU A 226 1.76 13.45 5.72
CA LEU A 226 2.06 12.59 4.59
C LEU A 226 3.06 13.17 3.60
N ASP A 227 3.28 14.48 3.59
CA ASP A 227 4.38 15.10 2.84
C ASP A 227 5.74 14.62 3.35
N LEU A 228 5.83 14.32 4.65
CA LEU A 228 7.00 13.71 5.29
C LEU A 228 7.05 12.18 5.11
N ALA A 229 5.95 11.54 4.73
CA ALA A 229 5.89 10.10 4.51
C ALA A 229 6.67 9.74 3.24
N MET A 230 7.88 9.22 3.40
CA MET A 230 8.61 8.58 2.31
C MET A 230 8.03 7.18 2.08
N ILE A 231 6.92 7.09 1.35
CA ILE A 231 6.40 5.79 0.89
C ILE A 231 7.30 5.27 -0.23
N ARG A 232 8.40 4.62 0.16
CA ARG A 232 9.40 4.07 -0.77
C ARG A 232 9.52 2.57 -0.57
N THR A 233 9.77 1.87 -1.66
CA THR A 233 10.27 0.50 -1.63
C THR A 233 11.45 0.41 -2.56
N THR A 234 12.35 -0.55 -2.34
CA THR A 234 13.49 -0.80 -3.24
C THR A 234 13.05 -0.92 -4.69
N GLN A 235 11.91 -1.58 -4.96
CA GLN A 235 11.33 -1.70 -6.29
C GLN A 235 10.92 -0.35 -6.89
N LEU A 236 10.27 0.52 -6.12
CA LEU A 236 9.93 1.87 -6.57
C LEU A 236 11.19 2.72 -6.81
N ASP A 237 12.21 2.58 -5.96
CA ASP A 237 13.47 3.31 -6.10
C ASP A 237 14.25 2.88 -7.34
N MET A 238 14.24 1.59 -7.66
CA MET A 238 14.83 1.05 -8.88
C MET A 238 14.09 1.54 -10.14
N LEU A 239 12.75 1.53 -10.13
CA LEU A 239 11.94 1.84 -11.32
C LEU A 239 11.77 3.35 -11.57
N CYS A 240 11.58 4.15 -10.53
CA CYS A 240 11.30 5.58 -10.67
C CYS A 240 12.59 6.42 -10.76
N GLY A 241 13.76 5.79 -10.62
CA GLY A 241 15.02 6.47 -10.41
C GLY A 241 15.10 7.06 -9.00
N ALA A 242 16.23 6.89 -8.33
CA ALA A 242 16.55 7.63 -7.13
C ALA A 242 16.92 9.08 -7.51
N GLU A 243 15.98 9.85 -8.06
CA GLU A 243 16.12 11.30 -8.03
C GLU A 243 15.88 11.74 -6.58
N ASP A 244 16.94 11.64 -5.79
CA ASP A 244 16.99 12.20 -4.46
C ASP A 244 16.92 13.74 -4.59
N PRO A 245 15.83 14.39 -4.15
CA PRO A 245 15.70 15.83 -4.23
C PRO A 245 16.74 16.57 -3.38
N PHE A 246 17.51 15.87 -2.55
CA PHE A 246 18.65 16.43 -1.81
C PHE A 246 19.99 16.32 -2.52
N HIS A 247 20.15 15.49 -3.56
CA HIS A 247 21.44 15.30 -4.23
C HIS A 247 21.66 16.16 -5.49
N SER A 248 20.63 16.79 -6.05
CA SER A 248 20.79 17.65 -7.24
C SER A 248 21.29 19.07 -6.95
N LYS A 249 21.32 19.51 -5.69
CA LYS A 249 21.76 20.87 -5.32
C LYS A 249 23.27 21.09 -5.19
N HIS A 250 24.11 20.07 -5.37
CA HIS A 250 25.57 20.19 -5.21
C HIS A 250 26.40 19.91 -6.49
N ARG A 251 25.79 19.76 -7.67
CA ARG A 251 26.51 19.49 -8.94
C ARG A 251 26.67 20.68 -9.89
N THR A 252 26.52 21.91 -9.43
CA THR A 252 26.86 23.10 -10.22
C THR A 252 27.74 24.06 -9.42
N ALA A 253 29.03 23.72 -9.28
CA ALA A 253 30.12 24.67 -9.05
C ALA A 253 31.46 23.91 -8.98
N SER A 254 32.05 23.58 -10.13
CA SER A 254 33.51 23.53 -10.28
C SER A 254 33.86 23.26 -11.75
N THR A 255 33.75 24.30 -12.57
CA THR A 255 34.61 24.50 -13.74
C THR A 255 34.78 25.99 -13.86
N ASP A 256 35.81 26.50 -13.20
CA ASP A 256 36.63 27.65 -13.58
C ASP A 256 38.03 27.43 -12.98
#